data_AF-A0A7C2PRH9-F1
#
_entry.id   AF-A0A7C2PRH9-F1
#
_cell.length_a   1.000
_cell.length_b   1.000
_cell.length_c   1.000
_cell.angle_alpha   90.00
_cell.angle_beta   90.00
_cell.angle_gamma   90.00
#
_symmetry.space_group_name_H-M   'P 1'
#
loop_
_entity.id
_entity.type
_entity.pdbx_description
1 polymer ?
#
loop_
_entity_poly.entity_id
_entity_poly.type
_entity_poly.pdbx_seq_one_letter_code
_entity_poly.pdbx_strand_id
1 'polypeptide(L)' 'MKIASIISGIVFVLYAVLLLLQLWTDVVSWTVFVKLTITAGVLIVVTFGVALLYREYIEEKHMKDDHFID' A
#
# COMPACT_ATOMS: atom_id res chain seq x y z
N MET A 1 5.85 -10.90 -2.38
CA MET A 1 5.83 -9.58 -3.07
C MET A 1 4.64 -9.40 -4.01
N LYS A 2 4.51 -10.17 -5.10
CA LYS A 2 3.46 -9.97 -6.13
C LYS A 2 2.05 -9.77 -5.58
N ILE A 3 1.58 -10.66 -4.69
CA ILE A 3 0.21 -10.59 -4.15
C ILE A 3 0.00 -9.36 -3.27
N ALA A 4 0.93 -9.05 -2.36
CA ALA A 4 0.85 -7.88 -1.49
C ALA A 4 0.87 -6.56 -2.29
N SER A 5 1.75 -6.46 -3.29
CA SER A 5 1.81 -5.30 -4.19
C SER A 5 0.52 -5.15 -5.00
N ILE A 6 -0.03 -6.24 -5.54
CA ILE A 6 -1.29 -6.22 -6.29
C ILE A 6 -2.46 -5.75 -5.38
N ILE A 7 -2.57 -6.30 -4.17
CA ILE A 7 -3.62 -5.93 -3.22
C ILE A 7 -3.50 -4.44 -2.86
N SER A 8 -2.31 -3.96 -2.52
CA SER A 8 -2.09 -2.55 -2.20
C SER A 8 -2.42 -1.62 -3.37
N GLY A 9 -2.08 -2.02 -4.60
CA GLY A 9 -2.39 -1.27 -5.80
C GLY A 9 -3.89 -1.17 -6.05
N ILE A 10 -4.63 -2.27 -5.87
CA ILE A 10 -6.10 -2.27 -5.99
C ILE A 10 -6.73 -1.35 -4.95
N VAL A 11 -6.31 -1.44 -3.68
CA VAL A 11 -6.80 -0.55 -2.62
C VAL A 11 -6.51 0.92 -2.94
N PHE A 12 -5.32 1.21 -3.48
CA PHE A 12 -4.94 2.57 -3.87
C PHE A 12 -5.82 3.10 -5.00
N VAL A 13 -6.06 2.30 -6.04
CA VAL A 13 -6.92 2.69 -7.18
C VAL A 13 -8.36 2.89 -6.72
N LEU A 14 -8.92 1.97 -5.94
CA LEU A 14 -10.28 2.10 -5.41
C LEU A 14 -10.43 3.35 -4.53
N TYR A 15 -9.43 3.62 -3.69
CA TYR A 15 -9.44 4.82 -2.86
C TYR A 15 -9.31 6.10 -3.69
N ALA A 16 -8.49 6.12 -4.75
CA ALA A 16 -8.40 7.26 -5.66
C ALA A 16 -9.73 7.56 -6.36
N VAL A 17 -10.45 6.52 -6.81
CA VAL A 17 -11.80 6.66 -7.39
C VAL A 17 -12.76 7.23 -6.35
N LEU A 18 -12.76 6.71 -5.11
CA LEU A 18 -13.58 7.25 -4.02
C LEU A 18 -13.25 8.73 -3.74
N LEU A 19 -11.98 9.12 -3.75
CA LEU A 19 -11.54 10.50 -3.53
C LEU A 19 -12.07 11.44 -4.61
N LEU A 20 -12.00 11.04 -5.87
CA LEU A 20 -12.55 11.79 -6.99
C LEU A 20 -14.07 11.90 -6.87
N LEU A 21 -14.75 10.80 -6.57
CA LEU A 21 -16.20 10.84 -6.38
C LEU A 21 -16.60 11.76 -5.21
N GLN A 22 -15.93 11.66 -4.06
CA GLN A 22 -16.20 12.49 -2.89
C GLN A 22 -15.89 13.98 -3.14
N LEU A 23 -14.95 14.30 -4.05
CA LEU A 23 -14.62 15.70 -4.39
C LEU A 23 -15.76 16.40 -5.14
N TRP A 24 -16.38 15.69 -6.08
CA TRP A 24 -17.44 16.24 -6.94
C TRP A 24 -18.84 15.97 -6.41
N THR A 25 -18.98 15.03 -5.47
CA THR A 25 -20.25 14.61 -4.88
C THR A 25 -20.06 14.27 -3.42
N ASP A 26 -21.09 14.42 -2.59
CA ASP A 26 -21.04 14.00 -1.18
C ASP A 26 -21.48 12.53 -1.02
N VAL A 27 -20.74 11.59 -1.62
CA VAL A 27 -21.10 10.14 -1.63
C VAL A 27 -21.27 9.60 -0.22
N VAL A 28 -20.36 9.96 0.69
CA VAL A 28 -20.40 9.57 2.10
C VAL A 28 -20.31 10.80 2.99
N SER A 29 -20.76 10.67 4.23
CA SER A 29 -20.61 11.76 5.21
C SER A 29 -19.14 12.04 5.50
N TRP A 30 -18.81 13.29 5.81
CA TRP A 30 -17.45 13.72 6.12
C TRP A 30 -16.78 12.84 7.19
N THR A 31 -17.51 12.49 8.25
CA THR A 31 -17.01 11.61 9.32
C THR A 31 -16.63 10.22 8.81
N VAL A 32 -17.39 9.66 7.87
CA VAL A 32 -17.09 8.35 7.27
C VAL A 32 -15.93 8.48 6.29
N PHE A 33 -15.91 9.53 5.48
CA PHE A 33 -14.82 9.80 4.54
C PHE A 33 -13.47 9.88 5.26
N VAL A 34 -13.37 10.67 6.33
CA VAL A 34 -12.13 10.81 7.12
C VAL A 34 -11.68 9.46 7.69
N LYS A 35 -12.60 8.64 8.20
CA LYS A 35 -12.26 7.30 8.70
C LYS A 35 -11.73 6.39 7.59
N LEU A 36 -12.34 6.44 6.41
CA LEU A 36 -11.88 5.70 5.23
C LEU A 36 -10.51 6.18 4.76
N THR A 37 -10.26 7.50 4.74
CA THR A 37 -8.96 8.09 4.43
C THR A 37 -7.86 7.59 5.36
N ILE A 38 -8.09 7.64 6.68
CA ILE A 38 -7.13 7.17 7.67
C ILE A 38 -6.87 5.67 7.48
N THR A 39 -7.93 4.88 7.29
CA THR A 39 -7.81 3.43 7.07
C THR A 39 -7.00 3.10 5.83
N ALA A 40 -7.29 3.77 4.70
CA ALA A 40 -6.55 3.59 3.45
C ALA A 40 -5.08 4.00 3.60
N GLY A 41 -4.82 5.14 4.26
CA GLY A 41 -3.46 5.61 4.55
C GLY A 41 -2.66 4.60 5.38
N VAL A 42 -3.24 4.06 6.45
CA VAL A 42 -2.60 3.03 7.29
C VAL A 42 -2.30 1.78 6.47
N LEU A 43 -3.25 1.28 5.68
CA LEU A 43 -3.03 0.11 4.81
C LEU A 43 -1.88 0.35 3.84
N ILE A 44 -1.83 1.51 3.19
CA ILE A 44 -0.75 1.84 2.25
C ILE A 44 0.60 1.85 2.96
N VAL A 45 0.72 2.58 4.08
CA VAL A 45 1.99 2.71 4.82
C VAL A 45 2.47 1.35 5.31
N VAL A 46 1.60 0.53 5.91
CA VAL A 46 1.97 -0.80 6.40
C VAL A 46 2.40 -1.70 5.24
N THR A 47 1.65 -1.71 4.14
CA THR A 47 1.97 -2.60 3.02
C THR A 47 3.25 -2.19 2.31
N PHE A 48 3.50 -0.89 2.15
CA PHE A 48 4.76 -0.37 1.64
C PHE A 48 5.92 -0.66 2.59
N GLY A 49 5.74 -0.45 3.90
CA GLY A 49 6.76 -0.75 4.91
C GLY A 49 7.16 -2.23 4.86
N VAL A 50 6.19 -3.14 4.83
CA VAL A 50 6.44 -4.59 4.69
C VAL A 50 7.10 -4.92 3.35
N ALA A 51 6.67 -4.28 2.25
CA ALA A 51 7.28 -4.52 0.94
C ALA A 51 8.74 -4.04 0.88
N LEU A 52 9.05 -2.89 1.48
CA LEU A 52 10.41 -2.37 1.56
C LEU A 52 11.30 -3.27 2.41
N LEU A 53 10.83 -3.65 3.61
CA LEU A 53 11.54 -4.61 4.46
C LEU A 53 11.75 -5.93 3.72
N TYR A 54 10.73 -6.48 3.08
CA TYR A 54 10.87 -7.73 2.33
C TYR A 54 11.87 -7.59 1.18
N ARG A 55 11.86 -6.46 0.45
CA ARG A 55 12.85 -6.20 -0.59
C ARG A 55 14.25 -6.19 0.03
N GLU A 56 14.47 -5.42 1.07
CA GLU A 56 15.77 -5.30 1.73
C GLU A 56 16.28 -6.65 2.26
N TYR A 57 15.47 -7.38 3.03
CA TYR A 57 15.85 -8.67 3.60
C TYR A 57 16.02 -9.80 2.57
N ILE A 58 15.16 -9.86 1.55
CA ILE A 58 15.23 -10.95 0.55
C ILE A 58 16.32 -10.67 -0.48
N GLU A 59 16.47 -9.42 -0.93
CA GLU A 59 17.47 -9.05 -1.91
C GLU A 59 18.88 -9.16 -1.30
N GLU A 60 19.06 -8.75 -0.04
CA GLU A 60 20.29 -8.98 0.72
C GLU A 60 20.57 -10.49 0.89
N LYS A 61 19.57 -11.28 1.28
CA LYS A 61 19.73 -12.73 1.41
C LYS A 61 20.06 -13.39 0.07
N HIS A 62 19.42 -13.00 -1.02
CA HIS A 62 19.67 -13.58 -2.34
C HIS A 62 21.09 -13.26 -2.82
N MET A 63 21.59 -12.05 -2.54
CA MET A 63 22.97 -11.67 -2.86
C MET A 63 24.01 -12.41 -2.02
N LYS A 64 23.68 -12.75 -0.77
CA LYS A 64 24.51 -13.65 0.07
C LYS A 64 24.49 -15.10 -0.42
N ASP A 65 23.30 -15.62 -0.71
CA ASP A 65 23.12 -16.99 -1.23
C ASP A 65 23.81 -17.15 -2.61
N ASP A 66 23.86 -16.10 -3.43
CA ASP A 66 24.55 -16.07 -4.72
C ASP A 66 26.05 -15.69 -4.62
N HIS A 67 26.63 -15.59 -3.40
CA HIS A 67 28.04 -15.25 -3.13
C HIS A 67 28.52 -13.90 -3.71
N PHE A 68 27.62 -12.96 -4.00
CA PHE A 68 28.00 -11.61 -4.43
C PHE A 68 28.54 -10.77 -3.27
N ILE A 69 28.14 -11.08 -2.04
CA ILE A 69 28.55 -10.44 -0.78
C ILE A 69 28.59 -11.50 0.33
N ASP A 70 29.49 -11.34 1.29
CA ASP A 70 29.79 -12.29 2.38
C ASP A 70 28.75 -12.22 3.53
#